data_AF-A0A964ICF5-F1
#
_entry.id   AF-A0A964ICF5-F1
#
_cell.length_a   1.000
_cell.length_b   1.000
_cell.length_c   1.000
_cell.angle_alpha   90.00
_cell.angle_beta   90.00
_cell.angle_gamma   90.00
#
_symmetry.space_group_name_H-M   'P 1'
#
loop_
_entity.id
_entity.type
_entity.pdbx_description
1 polymer ?
#
loop_
_entity_poly.entity_id
_entity_poly.type
_entity_poly.pdbx_seq_one_letter_code
_entity_poly.pdbx_strand_id
1 'polypeptide(L)'
;MMRGLARRLIGVWLMVDGALTGMWFSGLADSLGGRDAVSVTMMAARVMVAALSMVAGWLVTQRRPQGTPLAVAALTLIAAFGLFSAWTGVLPSNLDPSFRGPAALLQAVIAAVAILFLRFDAQETRPDGTTRA
;
A
#
# COMPACT_ATOMS: atom_id res chain seq x y z
N MET A 1 -9.39 6.83 -22.11
CA MET A 1 -10.28 5.90 -21.36
C MET A 1 -9.51 4.92 -20.47
N MET A 2 -8.44 4.27 -20.96
CA MET A 2 -7.65 3.30 -20.18
C MET A 2 -6.98 3.85 -18.90
N ARG A 3 -6.49 5.10 -18.91
CA ARG A 3 -5.81 5.69 -17.73
C ARG A 3 -6.72 5.90 -16.53
N GLY A 4 -7.95 6.37 -16.78
CA GLY A 4 -8.96 6.51 -15.73
C GLY A 4 -9.40 5.17 -15.13
N LEU A 5 -9.34 4.08 -15.91
CA LEU A 5 -9.55 2.73 -15.41
C LEU A 5 -8.37 2.27 -14.54
N ALA A 6 -7.14 2.46 -14.99
CA ALA A 6 -5.94 2.09 -14.23
C ALA A 6 -5.89 2.78 -12.86
N ARG A 7 -6.18 4.09 -12.79
CA ARG A 7 -6.26 4.81 -11.51
C ARG A 7 -7.32 4.20 -10.57
N ARG A 8 -8.50 3.85 -11.10
CA ARG A 8 -9.56 3.20 -10.31
C ARG A 8 -9.13 1.82 -9.81
N LEU A 9 -8.47 1.03 -10.65
CA LEU A 9 -7.94 -0.27 -10.25
C LEU A 9 -6.91 -0.15 -9.13
N ILE A 10 -6.00 0.83 -9.20
CA ILE A 10 -5.04 1.12 -8.12
C ILE A 10 -5.78 1.52 -6.84
N GLY A 11 -6.80 2.36 -6.95
CA GLY A 11 -7.60 2.78 -5.79
C GLY A 11 -8.35 1.61 -5.13
N VAL A 12 -8.97 0.74 -5.94
CA VAL A 12 -9.64 -0.49 -5.46
C VAL A 12 -8.63 -1.44 -4.83
N TRP A 13 -7.46 -1.62 -5.45
CA TRP A 13 -6.42 -2.47 -4.92
C TRP A 13 -5.95 -2.01 -3.53
N LEU A 14 -5.74 -0.71 -3.33
CA LEU A 14 -5.40 -0.15 -2.02
C LEU A 14 -6.49 -0.36 -0.96
N MET A 15 -7.76 -0.28 -1.34
CA MET A 15 -8.86 -0.60 -0.44
C MET A 15 -8.88 -2.08 -0.04
N VAL A 16 -8.67 -2.96 -1.01
CA VAL A 16 -8.64 -4.41 -0.78
C VAL A 16 -7.45 -4.76 0.12
N ASP A 17 -6.26 -4.21 -0.13
CA ASP A 17 -5.07 -4.40 0.71
C ASP A 17 -5.33 -3.96 2.16
N GLY A 18 -5.97 -2.79 2.33
CA GLY A 18 -6.38 -2.31 3.65
C GLY A 18 -7.36 -3.22 4.37
N ALA A 19 -8.37 -3.73 3.65
CA ALA A 19 -9.37 -4.66 4.20
C ALA A 19 -8.76 -6.00 4.60
N LEU A 20 -7.93 -6.57 3.72
CA LEU A 20 -7.21 -7.82 3.99
C LEU A 20 -6.28 -7.69 5.20
N THR A 21 -5.58 -6.55 5.32
CA THR A 21 -4.72 -6.28 6.48
C THR A 21 -5.52 -6.14 7.77
N GLY A 22 -6.71 -5.53 7.71
CA GLY A 22 -7.62 -5.47 8.86
C GLY A 22 -8.08 -6.87 9.33
N MET A 23 -8.45 -7.75 8.39
CA MET A 23 -8.81 -9.14 8.71
C MET A 23 -7.63 -9.95 9.24
N TRP A 24 -6.43 -9.74 8.70
CA TRP A 24 -5.21 -10.35 9.23
C TRP A 24 -4.94 -9.90 10.66
N PHE A 25 -5.13 -8.61 10.97
CA PHE A 25 -4.92 -8.08 12.31
C PHE A 25 -5.95 -8.59 13.31
N SER A 26 -7.23 -8.69 12.93
CA SER A 26 -8.28 -9.22 13.82
C SER A 26 -7.98 -10.66 14.24
N GLY A 27 -7.47 -11.49 13.33
CA GLY A 27 -7.02 -12.86 13.66
C GLY A 27 -5.80 -12.93 14.58
N LEU A 28 -5.09 -11.81 14.78
CA LEU A 28 -3.90 -11.73 15.62
C LEU A 28 -4.14 -10.98 16.94
N ALA A 29 -5.27 -10.27 17.06
CA ALA A 29 -5.60 -9.44 18.20
C ALA A 29 -5.58 -10.22 19.52
N ASP A 30 -6.12 -11.43 19.52
CA ASP A 30 -6.15 -12.32 20.71
C ASP A 30 -4.74 -12.77 21.14
N SER A 31 -3.76 -12.74 20.23
CA SER A 31 -2.37 -13.15 20.49
C SER A 31 -1.45 -12.00 20.93
N LEU A 32 -1.96 -10.77 21.03
CA LEU A 32 -1.12 -9.59 21.31
C LEU A 32 -0.49 -9.61 22.70
N GLY A 33 -1.17 -10.17 23.70
CA GLY A 33 -0.69 -10.23 25.10
C GLY A 33 0.57 -11.07 25.31
N GLY A 34 0.92 -11.95 24.36
CA GLY A 34 2.11 -12.81 24.43
C GLY A 34 3.26 -12.39 23.50
N ARG A 35 3.14 -11.25 22.80
CA ARG A 35 4.13 -10.80 21.82
C ARG A 35 5.08 -9.75 22.40
N ASP A 36 6.30 -9.74 21.89
CA ASP A 36 7.28 -8.69 22.17
C ASP A 36 6.78 -7.32 21.68
N ALA A 37 7.16 -6.25 22.40
CA ALA A 37 6.73 -4.88 22.15
C ALA A 37 7.04 -4.44 20.71
N VAL A 38 8.20 -4.82 20.17
CA VAL A 38 8.59 -4.51 18.79
C VAL A 38 7.58 -5.09 17.79
N SER A 39 7.13 -6.32 18.00
CA SER A 39 6.16 -6.98 17.11
C SER A 39 4.80 -6.28 17.18
N VAL A 40 4.35 -5.90 18.39
CA VAL A 40 3.09 -5.19 18.59
C VAL A 40 3.13 -3.80 17.93
N THR A 41 4.22 -3.04 18.10
CA THR A 41 4.40 -1.74 17.45
C THR A 41 4.39 -1.87 15.93
N MET A 42 5.06 -2.88 15.37
CA MET A 42 5.07 -3.12 13.93
C MET A 42 3.70 -3.52 13.38
N MET A 43 2.92 -4.29 14.15
CA MET A 43 1.53 -4.60 13.80
C MET A 43 0.66 -3.36 13.78
N ALA A 44 0.71 -2.55 14.83
CA ALA A 44 -0.04 -1.30 14.92
C ALA A 44 0.32 -0.37 13.75
N ALA A 45 1.61 -0.24 13.44
CA ALA A 45 2.07 0.56 12.31
C ALA A 45 1.55 0.03 10.98
N ARG A 46 1.53 -1.29 10.78
CA ARG A 46 0.96 -1.90 9.57
C ARG A 46 -0.56 -1.66 9.45
N VAL A 47 -1.30 -1.68 10.56
CA VAL A 47 -2.74 -1.33 10.57
C VAL A 47 -2.95 0.14 10.21
N MET A 48 -2.10 1.05 10.70
CA MET A 48 -2.16 2.47 10.30
C MET A 48 -1.90 2.65 8.80
N VAL A 49 -0.94 1.91 8.23
CA VAL A 49 -0.69 1.90 6.78
C VAL A 49 -1.88 1.36 6.01
N ALA A 50 -2.56 0.33 6.52
CA ALA A 50 -3.78 -0.21 5.91
C ALA A 50 -4.93 0.80 5.90
N ALA A 51 -5.13 1.52 7.01
CA ALA A 51 -6.12 2.60 7.09
C ALA A 51 -5.79 3.74 6.11
N LEU A 52 -4.52 4.16 6.05
CA LEU A 52 -4.05 5.13 5.07
C LEU A 52 -4.30 4.66 3.64
N SER A 53 -4.07 3.37 3.35
CA SER A 53 -4.28 2.77 2.04
C SER A 53 -5.76 2.78 1.64
N MET A 54 -6.67 2.45 2.55
CA MET A 54 -8.11 2.58 2.30
C MET A 54 -8.51 4.02 1.95
N VAL A 55 -8.07 4.99 2.78
CA VAL A 55 -8.39 6.41 2.57
C VAL A 55 -7.80 6.91 1.25
N ALA A 56 -6.55 6.57 0.97
CA ALA A 56 -5.89 6.91 -0.28
C ALA A 56 -6.62 6.30 -1.48
N GLY A 57 -6.98 5.01 -1.40
CA GLY A 57 -7.71 4.31 -2.44
C GLY A 57 -9.06 4.97 -2.75
N TRP A 58 -9.78 5.39 -1.73
CA TRP A 58 -11.04 6.11 -1.85
C TRP A 58 -10.88 7.49 -2.49
N LEU A 59 -9.88 8.26 -2.07
CA LEU A 59 -9.62 9.56 -2.65
C LEU A 59 -9.16 9.46 -4.11
N VAL A 60 -8.39 8.42 -4.45
CA VAL A 60 -7.96 8.12 -5.81
C VAL A 60 -9.16 7.76 -6.71
N THR A 61 -10.10 6.94 -6.24
CA THR A 61 -11.31 6.59 -7.02
C THR A 61 -12.22 7.78 -7.25
N GLN A 62 -12.32 8.69 -6.27
CA GLN A 62 -13.05 9.95 -6.38
C GLN A 62 -12.34 11.06 -7.18
N ARG A 63 -11.12 10.80 -7.68
CA ARG A 63 -10.28 11.81 -8.38
C ARG A 63 -10.02 13.07 -7.56
N ARG A 64 -9.90 12.94 -6.23
CA ARG A 64 -9.53 14.07 -5.37
C ARG A 64 -8.03 14.39 -5.55
N PRO A 65 -7.62 15.68 -5.57
CA PRO A 65 -6.23 16.07 -5.79
C PRO A 65 -5.28 15.56 -4.70
N GLN A 66 -5.78 15.42 -3.47
CA GLN A 66 -5.04 14.85 -2.33
C GLN A 66 -4.86 13.32 -2.42
N GLY A 67 -5.61 12.63 -3.28
CA GLY A 67 -5.57 11.17 -3.37
C GLY A 67 -4.23 10.64 -3.88
N THR A 68 -3.65 11.28 -4.89
CA THR A 68 -2.36 10.85 -5.46
C THR A 68 -1.21 10.87 -4.45
N PRO A 69 -0.90 11.97 -3.74
CA PRO A 69 0.22 11.96 -2.78
C PRO A 69 0.00 10.96 -1.64
N LEU A 70 -1.24 10.80 -1.16
CA LEU A 70 -1.57 9.80 -0.12
C LEU A 70 -1.39 8.37 -0.64
N ALA A 71 -1.80 8.08 -1.87
CA ALA A 71 -1.61 6.76 -2.48
C ALA A 71 -0.13 6.44 -2.70
N VAL A 72 0.67 7.42 -3.11
CA VAL A 72 2.12 7.24 -3.23
C VAL A 72 2.75 6.95 -1.87
N ALA A 73 2.36 7.67 -0.82
CA ALA A 73 2.83 7.42 0.53
C ALA A 73 2.42 6.01 1.02
N ALA A 74 1.15 5.63 0.85
CA ALA A 74 0.63 4.32 1.19
C ALA A 74 1.41 3.19 0.49
N LEU A 75 1.57 3.28 -0.84
CA LEU A 75 2.30 2.29 -1.63
C LEU A 75 3.76 2.16 -1.21
N THR A 76 4.41 3.28 -0.90
CA THR A 76 5.80 3.30 -0.42
C THR A 76 5.91 2.61 0.93
N LEU A 77 4.98 2.88 1.85
CA LEU A 77 4.94 2.24 3.16
C LEU A 77 4.63 0.74 3.05
N ILE A 78 3.68 0.35 2.20
CA ILE A 78 3.39 -1.07 1.92
C ILE A 78 4.66 -1.80 1.45
N ALA A 79 5.38 -1.24 0.48
CA ALA A 79 6.62 -1.83 -0.03
C ALA A 79 7.70 -1.91 1.05
N ALA A 80 7.89 -0.84 1.83
CA ALA A 80 8.86 -0.81 2.91
C ALA A 80 8.56 -1.85 4.00
N PHE A 81 7.29 -1.97 4.42
CA PHE A 81 6.85 -2.99 5.37
C PHE A 81 7.01 -4.40 4.82
N GLY A 82 6.71 -4.62 3.54
CA GLY A 82 6.92 -5.91 2.87
C GLY A 82 8.38 -6.34 2.92
N LEU A 83 9.30 -5.45 2.50
CA LEU A 83 10.74 -5.72 2.51
C LEU A 83 11.30 -5.90 3.93
N PHE A 84 10.91 -5.03 4.86
CA PHE A 84 11.33 -5.13 6.25
C PHE A 84 10.84 -6.43 6.90
N SER A 85 9.58 -6.82 6.65
CA SER A 85 9.02 -8.07 7.13
C SER A 85 9.72 -9.29 6.54
N ALA A 86 10.10 -9.24 5.26
CA ALA A 86 10.81 -10.34 4.61
C ALA A 86 12.22 -10.51 5.17
N TRP A 87 12.89 -9.40 5.53
CA TRP A 87 14.24 -9.43 6.08
C TRP A 87 14.27 -9.83 7.56
N THR A 88 13.37 -9.28 8.38
CA THR A 88 13.38 -9.48 9.84
C THR A 88 12.55 -10.67 10.32
N GLY A 89 11.52 -11.06 9.56
CA GLY A 89 10.55 -12.07 10.01
C GLY A 89 9.68 -11.65 11.21
N VAL A 90 9.71 -10.38 11.62
CA VAL A 90 9.03 -9.87 12.82
C VAL A 90 7.50 -9.94 12.71
N LEU A 91 6.96 -9.74 11.49
CA LEU A 91 5.53 -9.85 11.27
C LEU A 91 5.15 -11.30 10.93
N PRO A 92 4.08 -11.85 11.55
CA PRO A 92 3.62 -13.18 11.23
C PRO A 92 3.12 -13.23 9.79
N SER A 93 3.60 -14.23 9.05
CA SER A 93 3.29 -14.43 7.64
C SER A 93 3.01 -15.91 7.39
N ASN A 94 1.96 -16.18 6.62
CA ASN A 94 1.59 -17.53 6.17
C ASN A 94 2.44 -18.00 4.99
N LEU A 95 3.38 -17.17 4.49
CA LEU A 95 4.33 -17.55 3.45
C LEU A 95 5.51 -18.31 4.07
N ASP A 96 5.86 -19.41 3.42
CA ASP A 96 7.11 -20.14 3.66
C ASP A 96 8.30 -19.16 3.65
N PRO A 97 9.23 -19.25 4.61
CA PRO A 97 10.39 -18.37 4.71
C PRO A 97 11.14 -18.14 3.39
N SER A 98 11.26 -19.20 2.56
CA SER A 98 11.95 -19.14 1.27
C SER A 98 11.27 -18.22 0.24
N PHE A 99 9.94 -18.05 0.32
CA PHE A 99 9.16 -17.21 -0.59
C PHE A 99 8.95 -15.77 -0.10
N ARG A 100 9.31 -15.44 1.14
CA ARG A 100 9.08 -14.10 1.72
C ARG A 100 9.83 -13.01 0.98
N GLY A 101 11.11 -13.23 0.67
CA GLY A 101 11.95 -12.29 -0.08
C GLY A 101 11.41 -12.01 -1.49
N PRO A 102 11.22 -13.04 -2.33
CA PRO A 102 10.65 -12.88 -3.67
C PRO A 102 9.28 -12.21 -3.67
N ALA A 103 8.39 -12.57 -2.74
CA ALA A 103 7.05 -11.96 -2.63
C ALA A 103 7.12 -10.46 -2.28
N ALA A 104 7.97 -10.10 -1.31
CA ALA A 104 8.17 -8.70 -0.93
C ALA A 104 8.76 -7.86 -2.07
N LEU A 105 9.70 -8.43 -2.83
CA LEU A 105 10.29 -7.76 -3.99
C LEU A 105 9.25 -7.55 -5.10
N LEU A 106 8.44 -8.57 -5.40
CA LEU A 106 7.35 -8.44 -6.37
C LEU A 106 6.35 -7.35 -5.94
N GLN A 107 5.97 -7.31 -4.66
CA GLN A 107 5.08 -6.28 -4.13
C GLN A 107 5.71 -4.88 -4.26
N ALA A 108 7.00 -4.74 -3.98
CA ALA A 108 7.72 -3.48 -4.15
C ALA A 108 7.74 -3.01 -5.63
N VAL A 109 7.94 -3.93 -6.57
CA VAL A 109 7.89 -3.63 -8.01
C VAL A 109 6.49 -3.19 -8.43
N ILE A 110 5.44 -3.89 -8.00
CA ILE A 110 4.04 -3.51 -8.29
C ILE A 110 3.74 -2.11 -7.71
N ALA A 111 4.18 -1.85 -6.47
CA ALA A 111 4.01 -0.55 -5.84
C ALA A 111 4.74 0.56 -6.62
N ALA A 112 5.98 0.32 -7.06
CA ALA A 112 6.75 1.28 -7.85
C ALA A 112 6.06 1.59 -9.19
N VAL A 113 5.56 0.57 -9.89
CA VAL A 113 4.80 0.74 -11.14
C VAL A 113 3.53 1.57 -10.89
N ALA A 114 2.76 1.26 -9.84
CA ALA A 114 1.56 2.02 -9.49
C ALA A 114 1.87 3.48 -9.13
N ILE A 115 2.97 3.74 -8.41
CA ILE A 115 3.44 5.10 -8.10
C ILE A 115 3.78 5.86 -9.39
N LEU A 116 4.52 5.25 -10.31
CA LEU A 116 4.86 5.87 -11.59
C LEU A 116 3.60 6.23 -12.37
N PHE A 117 2.65 5.30 -12.50
CA PHE A 117 1.36 5.57 -13.15
C PHE A 117 0.61 6.74 -12.53
N LEU A 118 0.51 6.78 -11.19
CA LEU A 118 -0.17 7.85 -10.49
C LEU A 118 0.53 9.21 -10.66
N ARG A 119 1.86 9.23 -10.72
CA ARG A 119 2.64 10.46 -10.94
C ARG A 119 2.49 10.99 -12.36
N PHE A 120 2.57 10.12 -13.38
CA PHE A 120 2.36 10.52 -14.77
C PHE A 120 0.94 11.07 -14.98
N ASP A 121 -0.07 10.40 -14.44
CA ASP A 121 -1.47 10.84 -14.55
C ASP A 121 -1.73 12.17 -13.83
N ALA A 122 -1.03 12.45 -12.71
CA ALA A 122 -1.17 13.72 -12.00
C ALA A 122 -0.50 14.90 -12.73
N GLN A 123 0.61 14.68 -13.44
CA GLN A 123 1.30 15.73 -14.20
C GLN A 123 0.47 16.23 -15.39
N GLU A 124 -0.24 15.34 -16.07
CA GLU A 124 -1.08 15.72 -17.22
C GLU A 124 -2.34 16.50 -16.82
N THR A 125 -2.83 16.31 -15.59
CA THR A 125 -4.00 17.05 -15.08
C THR A 125 -3.67 18.43 -14.50
N ARG A 126 -2.40 18.84 -14.47
CA ARG A 126 -2.01 20.14 -13.93
C ARG A 126 -2.41 21.24 -14.94
N PRO A 127 -3.19 22.26 -14.53
CA PRO A 127 -3.72 23.30 -15.41
C PRO A 127 -2.67 24.37 -15.75
N ASP A 128 -1.43 23.98 -15.94
CA ASP A 128 -0.39 24.85 -16.47
C ASP A 128 -0.47 24.64 -17.97
N GLY A 129 -1.09 25.57 -18.72
CA GLY A 129 -1.46 25.46 -20.15
C GLY A 129 -0.32 25.24 -21.14
N THR A 130 0.55 24.28 -20.88
CA THR A 130 1.67 23.85 -21.71
C THR A 130 1.55 22.35 -21.92
N THR A 131 0.64 21.98 -22.82
CA THR A 131 0.78 20.73 -23.58
C THR A 131 2.15 20.74 -24.24
N ARG A 132 3.10 19.96 -23.70
CA ARG A 132 4.31 19.63 -24.45
C ARG A 132 3.90 18.68 -25.57
N ALA A 133 3.89 19.24 -26.79
CA ALA A 133 3.83 18.51 -28.05
C ALA A 133 5.08 17.65 -28.25
#